data_AF-A0A0F9RRR2-F1
#
_entry.id   AF-A0A0F9RRR2-F1
#
_cell.length_a   1.000
_cell.length_b   1.000
_cell.length_c   1.000
_cell.angle_alpha   90.00
_cell.angle_beta   90.00
_cell.angle_gamma   90.00
#
_symmetry.space_group_name_H-M   'P 1'
#
loop_
_entity.id
_entity.type
_entity.pdbx_description
1 polymer ?
#
loop_
_entity_poly.entity_id
_entity_poly.type
_entity_poly.pdbx_seq_one_letter_code
_entity_poly.pdbx_strand_id
1 'polypeptide(L)'
;MSGSILDKRWLTLHKVEVEDICVSIADLNAGENRPVHIGTDAQKHGKFLDFVTAVVVLDPGKGGRVFYCKTREKHINSLQHKLFTEVGLSLEIAQALCEHIDADQIQVHVDANTNLKWDSGKYHQQLAGMVVGSGFKAVLKPDAWAASHVADHAVNGKNESSSTRRRNKKASKRAGKAGKKRSKK
;
A
#
# COMPACT_ATOMS: atom_id res chain seq x y z
N MET A 1 17.13 -0.95 -13.30
CA MET A 1 16.65 -1.67 -12.11
C MET A 1 15.75 -0.71 -11.36
N SER A 2 14.47 -1.06 -11.12
CA SER A 2 13.64 -0.29 -10.21
C SER A 2 14.27 -0.37 -8.83
N GLY A 3 14.54 0.77 -8.18
CA GLY A 3 15.09 0.79 -6.82
C GLY A 3 14.15 0.09 -5.83
N SER A 4 14.66 -0.25 -4.64
CA SER A 4 13.91 -0.96 -3.60
C SER A 4 12.59 -0.25 -3.26
N ILE A 5 11.60 -1.01 -2.82
CA ILE A 5 10.35 -0.46 -2.29
C ILE A 5 10.59 0.37 -1.02
N LEU A 6 11.67 0.11 -0.28
CA LEU A 6 12.06 0.87 0.91
C LEU A 6 12.43 2.32 0.56
N ASP A 7 13.11 2.52 -0.55
CA ASP A 7 13.51 3.85 -1.05
C ASP A 7 12.34 4.65 -1.66
N LYS A 8 11.13 4.08 -1.67
CA LYS A 8 9.96 4.77 -2.23
C LYS A 8 9.50 5.84 -1.25
N ARG A 9 8.80 6.83 -1.80
CA ARG A 9 8.13 7.84 -0.99
C ARG A 9 6.96 7.23 -0.24
N TRP A 10 7.14 6.97 1.05
CA TRP A 10 6.11 6.49 1.96
C TRP A 10 5.28 7.65 2.52
N LEU A 11 3.98 7.43 2.59
CA LEU A 11 3.00 8.43 3.02
C LEU A 11 2.01 7.83 4.00
N THR A 12 1.56 8.62 4.97
CA THR A 12 0.36 8.32 5.73
C THR A 12 -0.90 8.64 4.91
N LEU A 13 -2.08 8.20 5.36
CA LEU A 13 -3.36 8.57 4.70
C LEU A 13 -3.60 10.08 4.63
N HIS A 14 -3.01 10.86 5.54
CA HIS A 14 -3.07 12.33 5.53
C HIS A 14 -2.02 12.98 4.64
N LYS A 15 -1.28 12.19 3.83
CA LYS A 15 -0.23 12.64 2.92
C LYS A 15 0.98 13.26 3.64
N VAL A 16 1.20 12.87 4.89
CA VAL A 16 2.44 13.17 5.62
C VAL A 16 3.49 12.16 5.19
N GLU A 17 4.67 12.63 4.84
CA GLU A 17 5.80 11.81 4.43
C GLU A 17 6.41 11.07 5.61
N VAL A 18 6.82 9.84 5.36
CA VAL A 18 7.49 8.97 6.31
C VAL A 18 8.91 8.77 5.83
N GLU A 19 9.86 9.19 6.66
CA GLU A 19 11.29 9.17 6.34
C GLU A 19 11.81 7.73 6.28
N ASP A 20 11.53 6.95 7.34
CA ASP A 20 11.86 5.53 7.41
C ASP A 20 10.62 4.75 7.85
N ILE A 21 10.14 3.89 6.96
CA ILE A 21 8.93 3.09 7.19
C ILE A 21 9.17 1.99 8.22
N CYS A 22 10.36 1.38 8.24
CA CYS A 22 10.69 0.31 9.16
C CYS A 22 10.81 0.85 10.58
N VAL A 23 11.55 1.93 10.78
CA VAL A 23 11.66 2.61 12.07
C VAL A 23 10.29 3.09 12.55
N SER A 24 9.50 3.70 11.65
CA SER A 24 8.15 4.14 12.01
C SER A 24 7.29 2.99 12.51
N ILE A 25 7.28 1.84 11.85
CA ILE A 25 6.51 0.66 12.28
C ILE A 25 7.08 0.06 13.56
N ALA A 26 8.39 0.01 13.71
CA ALA A 26 9.06 -0.47 14.92
C ALA A 26 8.66 0.37 16.14
N ASP A 27 8.69 1.70 16.03
CA ASP A 27 8.25 2.63 17.08
C ASP A 27 6.76 2.44 17.42
N LEU A 28 5.94 2.13 16.40
CA LEU A 28 4.54 1.78 16.62
C LEU A 28 4.34 0.46 17.32
N ASN A 29 5.27 -0.48 17.22
CA ASN A 29 5.19 -1.79 17.87
C ASN A 29 6.03 -1.88 19.15
N ALA A 30 6.79 -0.84 19.48
CA ALA A 30 7.63 -0.82 20.67
C ALA A 30 6.79 -1.06 21.93
N GLY A 31 7.04 -2.21 22.58
CA GLY A 31 6.35 -2.62 23.80
C GLY A 31 4.93 -3.16 23.62
N GLU A 32 4.43 -3.33 22.39
CA GLU A 32 3.11 -3.92 22.14
C GLU A 32 3.14 -4.91 20.97
N ASN A 33 2.51 -6.08 21.16
CA ASN A 33 2.41 -7.08 20.10
C ASN A 33 1.24 -6.77 19.14
N ARG A 34 1.39 -5.71 18.32
CA ARG A 34 0.36 -5.27 17.37
C ARG A 34 0.52 -5.97 16.02
N PRO A 35 -0.56 -6.48 15.41
CA PRO A 35 -0.49 -7.11 14.10
C PRO A 35 -0.24 -6.08 13.00
N VAL A 36 0.67 -6.44 12.09
CA VAL A 36 1.07 -5.66 10.92
C VAL A 36 0.55 -6.35 9.66
N HIS A 37 -0.30 -5.65 8.93
CA HIS A 37 -0.93 -6.16 7.71
C HIS A 37 -0.34 -5.47 6.49
N ILE A 38 0.18 -6.24 5.55
CA ILE A 38 0.83 -5.73 4.33
C ILE A 38 0.05 -6.23 3.12
N GLY A 39 -0.21 -5.37 2.15
CA GLY A 39 -0.83 -5.79 0.90
C GLY A 39 -0.59 -4.81 -0.23
N THR A 40 -0.52 -5.34 -1.45
CA THR A 40 -0.31 -4.54 -2.66
C THR A 40 -1.47 -4.75 -3.63
N ASP A 41 -1.98 -3.66 -4.21
CA ASP A 41 -2.94 -3.69 -5.33
C ASP A 41 -2.41 -2.90 -6.52
N ALA A 42 -2.56 -3.45 -7.72
CA ALA A 42 -2.17 -2.83 -8.96
C ALA A 42 -3.34 -2.15 -9.68
N GLN A 43 -3.18 -0.86 -9.93
CA GLN A 43 -4.15 0.00 -10.59
C GLN A 43 -3.67 0.38 -11.99
N LYS A 44 -4.54 0.25 -12.99
CA LYS A 44 -4.22 0.66 -14.36
C LYS A 44 -4.23 2.19 -14.45
N HIS A 45 -3.13 2.76 -14.93
CA HIS A 45 -3.00 4.19 -15.20
C HIS A 45 -2.49 4.42 -16.63
N GLY A 46 -3.42 4.47 -17.58
CA GLY A 46 -3.10 4.55 -19.01
C GLY A 46 -2.35 3.30 -19.48
N LYS A 47 -1.09 3.49 -19.91
CA LYS A 47 -0.21 2.39 -20.36
C LYS A 47 0.64 1.78 -19.24
N PHE A 48 0.48 2.26 -18.00
CA PHE A 48 1.26 1.84 -16.84
C PHE A 48 0.38 1.13 -15.82
N LEU A 49 1.01 0.33 -14.96
CA LEU A 49 0.40 -0.11 -13.71
C LEU A 49 1.07 0.62 -12.56
N ASP A 50 0.25 1.22 -11.71
CA ASP A 50 0.65 1.76 -10.41
C ASP A 50 0.33 0.71 -9.35
N PHE A 51 1.38 0.13 -8.78
CA PHE A 51 1.28 -0.74 -7.61
C PHE A 51 1.26 0.12 -6.36
N VAL A 52 0.22 -0.06 -5.54
CA VAL A 52 0.07 0.59 -4.26
C VAL A 52 0.31 -0.45 -3.19
N THR A 53 1.42 -0.34 -2.47
CA THR A 53 1.68 -1.18 -1.29
C THR A 53 1.21 -0.41 -0.07
N ALA A 54 0.39 -1.05 0.75
CA ALA A 54 -0.09 -0.54 2.02
C ALA A 54 0.46 -1.39 3.17
N VAL A 55 0.86 -0.72 4.25
CA VAL A 55 1.21 -1.34 5.53
C VAL A 55 0.29 -0.76 6.60
N VAL A 56 -0.35 -1.64 7.35
CA VAL A 56 -1.35 -1.27 8.35
C VAL A 56 -0.98 -1.86 9.69
N VAL A 57 -0.76 -1.01 10.67
CA VAL A 57 -0.57 -1.40 12.08
C VAL A 57 -1.88 -1.17 12.81
N LEU A 58 -2.51 -2.24 13.28
CA LEU A 58 -3.76 -2.14 14.05
C LEU A 58 -3.45 -2.03 15.55
N ASP A 59 -4.14 -1.11 16.22
CA ASP A 59 -4.11 -0.95 17.67
C ASP A 59 -5.51 -1.27 18.20
N PRO A 60 -5.73 -2.48 18.76
CA PRO A 60 -7.03 -2.92 19.24
C PRO A 60 -7.67 -1.88 20.18
N GLY A 61 -8.83 -1.36 19.79
CA GLY A 61 -9.56 -0.35 20.56
C GLY A 61 -9.11 1.11 20.36
N LYS A 62 -7.99 1.36 19.68
CA LYS A 62 -7.48 2.73 19.38
C LYS A 62 -7.42 3.05 17.88
N GLY A 63 -7.73 2.09 17.02
CA GLY A 63 -7.82 2.28 15.57
C GLY A 63 -6.66 1.64 14.81
N GLY A 64 -6.20 2.28 13.74
CA GLY A 64 -5.11 1.76 12.92
C GLY A 64 -4.32 2.87 12.24
N ARG A 65 -3.03 2.62 12.02
CA ARG A 65 -2.12 3.50 11.28
C ARG A 65 -1.83 2.86 9.93
N VAL A 66 -2.00 3.64 8.87
CA VAL A 66 -1.83 3.18 7.49
C VAL A 66 -0.74 4.00 6.82
N PHE A 67 0.21 3.28 6.26
CA PHE A 67 1.28 3.79 5.43
C PHE A 67 1.13 3.20 4.04
N TYR A 68 1.50 3.97 3.02
CA TYR A 68 1.49 3.46 1.67
C TYR A 68 2.56 4.12 0.80
N CYS A 69 3.01 3.41 -0.22
CA CYS A 69 3.85 3.93 -1.28
C CYS A 69 3.28 3.58 -2.64
N LYS A 70 3.87 4.12 -3.71
CA LYS A 70 3.54 3.77 -5.09
C LYS A 70 4.79 3.36 -5.85
N THR A 71 4.69 2.24 -6.56
CA THR A 71 5.67 1.80 -7.55
C THR A 71 5.01 1.75 -8.92
N ARG A 72 5.67 2.26 -9.95
CA ARG A 72 5.14 2.28 -11.31
C ARG A 72 5.92 1.33 -12.19
N GLU A 73 5.19 0.45 -12.88
CA GLU A 73 5.79 -0.46 -13.84
C GLU A 73 5.21 -0.28 -15.25
N LYS A 74 6.07 -0.50 -16.25
CA LYS A 74 5.67 -0.60 -17.65
C LYS A 74 5.56 -2.09 -17.99
N HIS A 75 4.58 -2.46 -18.81
CA HIS A 75 4.51 -3.79 -19.46
C HIS A 75 4.27 -4.99 -18.52
N ILE A 76 3.12 -5.00 -17.84
CA ILE A 76 2.59 -6.24 -17.25
C ILE A 76 1.50 -6.78 -18.17
N ASN A 77 1.82 -7.92 -18.79
CA ASN A 77 1.06 -8.46 -19.91
C ASN A 77 0.11 -9.60 -19.50
N SER A 78 0.17 -10.08 -18.25
CA SER A 78 -0.70 -11.16 -17.77
C SER A 78 -1.16 -10.94 -16.34
N LEU A 79 -2.32 -11.53 -16.01
CA LEU A 79 -2.85 -11.53 -14.64
C LEU A 79 -1.90 -12.22 -13.67
N GLN A 80 -1.29 -13.34 -14.09
CA GLN A 80 -0.29 -14.03 -13.29
C GLN A 80 0.87 -13.09 -12.92
N HIS A 81 1.49 -12.43 -13.91
CA HIS A 81 2.59 -11.52 -13.64
C HIS A 81 2.15 -10.41 -12.68
N LYS A 82 0.96 -9.81 -12.90
CA LYS A 82 0.40 -8.81 -11.98
C LYS A 82 0.33 -9.30 -10.53
N LEU A 83 -0.31 -10.46 -10.30
CA LEU A 83 -0.54 -11.01 -8.96
C LEU A 83 0.78 -11.38 -8.26
N PHE A 84 1.74 -11.95 -9.00
CA PHE A 84 3.05 -12.31 -8.46
C PHE A 84 3.85 -11.05 -8.10
N THR A 85 3.76 -9.99 -8.90
CA THR A 85 4.38 -8.69 -8.58
C THR A 85 3.75 -8.06 -7.32
N GLU A 86 2.43 -8.13 -7.15
CA GLU A 86 1.77 -7.64 -5.92
C GLU A 86 2.30 -8.36 -4.68
N VAL A 87 2.36 -9.69 -4.72
CA VAL A 87 2.88 -10.48 -3.59
C VAL A 87 4.37 -10.21 -3.36
N GLY A 88 5.17 -10.11 -4.42
CA GLY A 88 6.60 -9.81 -4.32
C GLY A 88 6.87 -8.47 -3.63
N LEU A 89 6.14 -7.42 -4.00
CA LEU A 89 6.27 -6.09 -3.37
C LEU A 89 5.84 -6.09 -1.90
N SER A 90 4.83 -6.88 -1.55
CA SER A 90 4.43 -7.04 -0.13
C SER A 90 5.49 -7.80 0.67
N LEU A 91 6.09 -8.84 0.09
CA LEU A 91 7.14 -9.63 0.73
C LEU A 91 8.45 -8.87 0.93
N GLU A 92 8.82 -7.98 0.00
CA GLU A 92 10.02 -7.14 0.15
C GLU A 92 9.95 -6.28 1.43
N ILE A 93 8.78 -5.69 1.72
CA ILE A 93 8.58 -4.96 2.98
C ILE A 93 8.50 -5.88 4.19
N ALA A 94 7.80 -7.01 4.08
CA ALA A 94 7.69 -7.97 5.17
C ALA A 94 9.08 -8.45 5.65
N GLN A 95 9.98 -8.73 4.71
CA GLN A 95 11.35 -9.16 4.99
C GLN A 95 12.17 -8.05 5.67
N ALA A 96 12.06 -6.81 5.21
CA ALA A 96 12.75 -5.69 5.83
C ALA A 96 12.28 -5.44 7.28
N LEU A 97 10.99 -5.64 7.54
CA LEU A 97 10.43 -5.47 8.89
C LEU A 97 10.89 -6.54 9.89
N CYS A 98 11.30 -7.72 9.44
CA CYS A 98 11.83 -8.77 10.32
C CYS A 98 13.10 -8.36 11.08
N GLU A 99 13.80 -7.31 10.64
CA GLU A 99 14.95 -6.76 11.38
C GLU A 99 14.53 -5.97 12.62
N HIS A 100 13.24 -5.63 12.74
CA HIS A 100 12.71 -4.73 13.76
C HIS A 100 11.56 -5.31 14.58
N ILE A 101 10.80 -6.24 14.01
CA ILE A 101 9.60 -6.84 14.62
C ILE A 101 9.57 -8.35 14.35
N ASP A 102 8.82 -9.09 15.18
CA ASP A 102 8.71 -10.54 15.01
C ASP A 102 7.86 -10.88 13.77
N ALA A 103 8.29 -11.90 13.02
CA ALA A 103 7.63 -12.30 11.78
C ALA A 103 6.19 -12.80 12.00
N ASP A 104 5.86 -13.29 13.20
CA ASP A 104 4.51 -13.74 13.58
C ASP A 104 3.50 -12.59 13.68
N GLN A 105 3.99 -11.36 13.87
CA GLN A 105 3.17 -10.15 13.85
C GLN A 105 2.74 -9.78 12.44
N ILE A 106 3.44 -10.27 11.42
CA ILE A 106 3.27 -9.87 10.02
C ILE A 106 2.31 -10.80 9.28
N GLN A 107 1.30 -10.19 8.65
CA GLN A 107 0.33 -10.86 7.79
C GLN A 107 0.36 -10.24 6.39
N VAL A 108 0.59 -11.06 5.37
CA VAL A 108 0.59 -10.62 3.98
C VAL A 108 -0.75 -10.95 3.34
N HIS A 109 -1.45 -9.90 2.93
CA HIS A 109 -2.74 -9.94 2.29
C HIS A 109 -2.54 -10.07 0.78
N VAL A 110 -3.05 -11.17 0.22
CA VAL A 110 -2.89 -11.54 -1.18
C VAL A 110 -4.22 -11.32 -1.90
N ASP A 111 -4.21 -10.55 -3.00
CA ASP A 111 -5.40 -10.23 -3.78
C ASP A 111 -5.87 -11.38 -4.70
N ALA A 112 -5.93 -12.60 -4.16
CA ALA A 112 -6.37 -13.79 -4.87
C ALA A 112 -7.59 -14.41 -4.20
N ASN A 113 -8.59 -14.78 -5.00
CA ASN A 113 -9.81 -15.41 -4.54
C ASN A 113 -9.60 -16.92 -4.38
N THR A 114 -10.05 -17.55 -3.31
CA THR A 114 -9.98 -19.02 -3.17
C THR A 114 -10.95 -19.75 -4.09
N ASN A 115 -11.99 -19.06 -4.58
CA ASN A 115 -12.97 -19.63 -5.49
C ASN A 115 -12.48 -19.55 -6.96
N LEU A 116 -12.34 -20.72 -7.59
CA LEU A 116 -11.89 -20.88 -8.98
C LEU A 116 -12.80 -20.24 -10.04
N LYS A 117 -14.02 -19.81 -9.67
CA LYS A 117 -14.89 -19.02 -10.56
C LYS A 117 -14.27 -17.67 -10.94
N TRP A 118 -13.34 -17.15 -10.13
CA TRP A 118 -12.62 -15.92 -10.41
C TRP A 118 -11.26 -16.21 -11.02
N ASP A 119 -10.82 -15.38 -11.97
CA ASP A 119 -9.56 -15.61 -12.70
C ASP A 119 -8.33 -15.67 -11.78
N SER A 120 -8.32 -14.89 -10.69
CA SER A 120 -7.22 -14.92 -9.71
C SER A 120 -7.16 -16.21 -8.90
N GLY A 121 -8.27 -16.96 -8.82
CA GLY A 121 -8.32 -18.20 -8.07
C GLY A 121 -7.48 -19.32 -8.65
N LYS A 122 -7.08 -19.24 -9.92
CA LYS A 122 -6.12 -20.19 -10.51
C LYS A 122 -4.73 -20.12 -9.85
N TYR A 123 -4.40 -18.99 -9.21
CA TYR A 123 -3.07 -18.72 -8.66
C TYR A 123 -3.03 -18.69 -7.13
N HIS A 124 -4.18 -18.79 -6.44
CA HIS A 124 -4.25 -18.54 -4.99
C HIS A 124 -3.30 -19.42 -4.17
N GLN A 125 -3.18 -20.72 -4.50
CA GLN A 125 -2.28 -21.64 -3.80
C GLN A 125 -0.81 -21.29 -4.01
N GLN A 126 -0.42 -20.90 -5.23
CA GLN A 126 0.95 -20.53 -5.54
C GLN A 126 1.34 -19.25 -4.81
N LEU A 127 0.46 -18.24 -4.84
CA LEU A 127 0.68 -16.96 -4.17
C LEU A 127 0.72 -17.13 -2.64
N ALA A 128 -0.19 -17.91 -2.06
CA ALA A 128 -0.14 -18.23 -0.63
C ALA A 128 1.12 -19.03 -0.27
N GLY A 129 1.53 -19.97 -1.12
CA GLY A 129 2.76 -20.74 -0.97
C GLY A 129 4.00 -19.87 -0.96
N MET A 130 4.07 -18.83 -1.80
CA MET A 130 5.17 -17.85 -1.77
C MET A 130 5.25 -17.13 -0.43
N VAL A 131 4.11 -16.72 0.12
CA VAL A 131 4.05 -16.01 1.40
C VAL A 131 4.47 -16.92 2.56
N VAL A 132 3.88 -18.11 2.64
CA VAL A 132 4.19 -19.08 3.70
C VAL A 132 5.63 -19.57 3.60
N GLY A 133 6.11 -19.84 2.38
CA GLY A 133 7.50 -20.23 2.13
C GLY A 133 8.52 -19.12 2.49
N SER A 134 8.06 -17.87 2.58
CA SER A 134 8.87 -16.74 3.06
C SER A 134 8.79 -16.52 4.58
N GLY A 135 8.07 -17.37 5.31
CA GLY A 135 7.97 -17.31 6.77
C GLY A 135 6.82 -16.44 7.31
N PHE A 136 5.89 -16.00 6.47
CA PHE A 136 4.80 -15.12 6.87
C PHE A 136 3.42 -15.78 6.79
N LYS A 137 2.46 -15.22 7.54
CA LYS A 137 1.07 -15.64 7.43
C LYS A 137 0.42 -15.07 6.17
N ALA A 138 -0.09 -15.95 5.31
CA ALA A 138 -0.88 -15.57 4.14
C ALA A 138 -2.36 -15.33 4.50
N VAL A 139 -2.91 -14.22 4.01
CA VAL A 139 -4.34 -13.89 4.12
C VAL A 139 -4.90 -13.72 2.71
N LEU A 140 -5.84 -14.57 2.31
CA LEU A 140 -6.48 -14.55 0.98
C LEU A 140 -7.84 -13.86 1.02
N LYS A 141 -8.41 -13.52 -0.15
CA LYS A 141 -9.80 -13.04 -0.22
C LYS A 141 -10.76 -14.14 0.29
N PRO A 142 -11.80 -13.77 1.05
CA PRO A 142 -12.30 -12.41 1.27
C PRO A 142 -11.60 -11.60 2.38
N ASP A 143 -10.71 -12.20 3.16
CA ASP A 143 -10.10 -11.58 4.34
C ASP A 143 -8.89 -10.69 4.00
N ALA A 144 -8.43 -10.69 2.75
CA ALA A 144 -7.30 -9.90 2.24
C ALA A 144 -7.57 -8.38 2.12
N TRP A 145 -8.17 -7.76 3.13
CA TRP A 145 -8.64 -6.37 3.11
C TRP A 145 -7.52 -5.31 2.95
N ALA A 146 -6.29 -5.57 3.39
CA ALA A 146 -5.20 -4.61 3.24
C ALA A 146 -4.85 -4.40 1.75
N ALA A 147 -4.73 -5.48 0.99
CA ALA A 147 -4.57 -5.42 -0.47
C ALA A 147 -5.85 -4.95 -1.17
N SER A 148 -7.02 -5.50 -0.81
CA SER A 148 -8.24 -5.28 -1.61
C SER A 148 -8.96 -3.96 -1.35
N HIS A 149 -8.81 -3.36 -0.15
CA HIS A 149 -9.53 -2.15 0.23
C HIS A 149 -8.60 -1.01 0.66
N VAL A 150 -7.58 -1.29 1.48
CA VAL A 150 -6.74 -0.22 2.02
C VAL A 150 -5.81 0.36 0.95
N ALA A 151 -5.18 -0.49 0.13
CA ALA A 151 -4.34 -0.04 -0.97
C ALA A 151 -5.13 0.86 -1.95
N ASP A 152 -6.33 0.46 -2.34
CA ASP A 152 -7.20 1.29 -3.19
C ASP A 152 -7.61 2.61 -2.50
N HIS A 153 -8.05 2.54 -1.25
CA HIS A 153 -8.49 3.72 -0.51
C HIS A 153 -7.37 4.73 -0.27
N ALA A 154 -6.15 4.25 -0.04
CA ALA A 154 -4.98 5.08 0.26
C ALA A 154 -4.71 6.12 -0.83
N VAL A 155 -5.05 5.81 -2.09
CA VAL A 155 -4.79 6.66 -3.24
C VAL A 155 -6.01 7.47 -3.67
N ASN A 156 -7.22 7.03 -3.30
CA ASN A 156 -8.48 7.65 -3.69
C ASN A 156 -8.90 8.86 -2.82
N GLY A 157 -8.12 9.24 -1.81
CA GLY A 157 -8.21 10.58 -1.18
C GLY A 157 -9.53 10.88 -0.45
N LYS A 158 -10.30 9.85 -0.07
CA LYS A 158 -11.58 10.03 0.63
C LYS A 158 -11.45 10.65 2.04
N ASN A 159 -10.23 10.74 2.58
CA ASN A 159 -9.94 11.23 3.94
C ASN A 159 -9.55 12.72 4.03
N GLU A 160 -9.62 13.51 2.95
CA GLU A 160 -9.46 14.96 3.11
C GLU A 160 -10.64 15.54 3.91
N SER A 161 -10.37 16.00 5.13
CA SER A 161 -11.37 16.75 5.92
C SER A 161 -11.96 17.89 5.09
N SER A 162 -13.24 18.21 5.31
CA SER A 162 -13.94 19.34 4.66
C SER A 162 -13.19 20.68 4.85
N SER A 163 -12.40 20.80 5.92
CA SER A 163 -11.51 21.94 6.18
C SER A 163 -10.27 21.98 5.27
N THR A 164 -9.64 20.82 5.02
CA THR A 164 -8.47 20.66 4.14
C THR A 164 -8.86 20.88 2.69
N ARG A 165 -10.00 20.33 2.24
CA ARG A 165 -10.58 20.58 0.91
C ARG A 165 -10.84 22.08 0.67
N ARG A 166 -11.41 22.79 1.66
CA ARG A 166 -11.65 24.24 1.56
C ARG A 166 -10.35 25.04 1.48
N ARG A 167 -9.29 24.65 2.24
CA ARG A 167 -7.96 25.27 2.18
C ARG A 167 -7.30 25.05 0.81
N ASN A 168 -7.25 23.81 0.31
CA ASN A 168 -6.65 23.50 -0.99
C ASN A 168 -7.41 24.17 -2.15
N LYS A 169 -8.74 24.24 -2.10
CA LYS A 169 -9.56 24.94 -3.11
C LYS A 169 -9.36 26.46 -3.10
N LYS A 170 -9.12 27.06 -1.91
CA LYS A 170 -8.74 28.48 -1.80
C LYS A 170 -7.32 28.75 -2.31
N ALA A 171 -6.36 27.87 -2.01
CA ALA A 171 -4.97 27.99 -2.48
C ALA A 171 -4.86 27.88 -4.02
N SER A 172 -5.51 26.88 -4.61
CA SER A 172 -5.58 26.69 -6.07
C SER A 172 -6.19 27.90 -6.80
N LYS A 173 -7.31 28.46 -6.29
CA LYS A 173 -7.93 29.66 -6.86
C LYS A 173 -7.02 30.89 -6.79
N ARG A 174 -6.22 31.05 -5.73
CA ARG A 174 -5.27 32.16 -5.60
C ARG A 174 -4.11 32.04 -6.58
N ALA A 175 -3.56 30.84 -6.76
CA ALA A 175 -2.49 30.58 -7.72
C ALA A 175 -2.92 30.85 -9.18
N GLY A 176 -4.13 30.41 -9.57
CA GLY A 176 -4.67 30.67 -10.91
C GLY A 176 -4.92 32.15 -11.21
N LYS A 177 -5.29 32.94 -10.18
CA LYS A 177 -5.51 34.39 -10.32
C LYS A 177 -4.19 35.18 -10.41
N ALA A 178 -3.12 34.69 -9.75
CA ALA A 178 -1.78 35.27 -9.84
C ALA A 178 -1.12 35.01 -11.21
N GLY A 179 -1.28 33.80 -11.77
CA GLY A 179 -0.79 33.49 -13.12
C GLY A 179 -1.45 34.34 -14.22
N LYS A 180 -2.77 34.55 -14.13
CA LYS A 180 -3.53 35.34 -15.12
C LYS A 180 -3.21 36.85 -15.09
N LYS A 181 -2.68 37.38 -13.98
CA LYS A 181 -2.17 38.76 -13.88
C LYS A 181 -0.77 38.93 -14.47
N ARG A 182 0.04 37.87 -14.53
CA ARG A 182 1.40 37.91 -15.10
C ARG A 182 1.42 37.78 -16.63
N SER A 183 0.46 37.11 -17.26
CA SER A 183 0.35 37.04 -18.75
C SER A 183 -0.37 38.24 -19.40
N LYS A 184 -0.67 39.31 -18.65
CA LYS A 184 -1.32 40.53 -19.17
C LYS A 184 -0.43 41.78 -19.03
N LYS A 185 0.87 41.60 -18.82
CA LYS A 185 1.83 42.69 -18.72
C LYS A 185 2.95 42.48 -19.73
#